data_AF-A0A6A6BI51-F1
#
_entry.id   AF-A0A6A6BI51-F1
#
_cell.length_a   1.000
_cell.length_b   1.000
_cell.length_c   1.000
_cell.angle_alpha   90.00
_cell.angle_beta   90.00
_cell.angle_gamma   90.00
#
_symmetry.space_group_name_H-M   'P 1'
#
loop_
_entity.id
_entity.type
_entity.pdbx_description
1 polymer ?
#
loop_
_entity_poly.entity_id
_entity_poly.type
_entity_poly.pdbx_seq_one_letter_code
_entity_poly.pdbx_strand_id
1 'polypeptide(L)'
;MTEPRMRMRHKGQQFDTRDLEAYLVAFGDDWNPLPETVKVLDEIITDFVIETCHEAALCASYSRRAKIKVDDFKFILRKDPLKLGRVTEILNKEKEIREKRKVFNVDDEQIGKEETKEEKKAKRKDDRRDEQKEDRVAKKVKSSKD
;
A
#
# COMPACT_ATOMS: atom_id res chain seq x y z
N MET A 1 17.89 30.82 -10.63
CA MET A 1 16.48 30.55 -10.94
C MET A 1 16.44 29.83 -12.27
N THR A 2 15.98 28.60 -12.30
CA THR A 2 15.77 27.88 -13.56
C THR A 2 14.33 28.13 -13.95
N GLU A 3 14.08 28.87 -15.02
CA GLU A 3 12.73 29.12 -15.53
C GLU A 3 12.02 27.78 -15.82
N PRO A 4 10.68 27.70 -15.67
CA PRO A 4 9.93 26.53 -16.09
C PRO A 4 10.06 26.41 -17.62
N ARG A 5 11.00 25.57 -18.07
CA ARG A 5 11.12 25.25 -19.50
C ARG A 5 9.87 24.49 -19.91
N MET A 6 9.09 25.08 -20.83
CA MET A 6 8.03 24.41 -21.55
C MET A 6 8.63 23.19 -22.26
N ARG A 7 8.36 21.99 -21.74
CA ARG A 7 8.82 20.74 -22.35
C ARG A 7 7.86 20.38 -23.48
N MET A 8 8.43 19.78 -24.53
CA MET A 8 7.72 19.42 -25.75
C MET A 8 6.55 18.48 -25.40
N ARG A 9 5.32 18.88 -25.75
CA ARG A 9 4.12 18.06 -25.55
C ARG A 9 4.32 16.74 -26.27
N HIS A 10 4.09 15.63 -25.59
CA HIS A 10 4.05 14.34 -26.26
C HIS A 10 2.85 14.37 -27.21
N LYS A 11 3.11 14.21 -28.52
CA LYS A 11 2.05 14.20 -29.53
C LYS A 11 1.37 12.84 -29.50
N GLY A 12 0.07 12.82 -29.27
CA GLY A 12 -0.73 11.60 -29.22
C GLY A 12 -1.52 11.47 -27.92
N GLN A 13 -2.37 10.45 -27.88
CA GLN A 13 -3.20 10.12 -26.73
C GLN A 13 -2.33 9.72 -25.53
N GLN A 14 -2.52 10.35 -24.38
CA GLN A 14 -1.75 10.07 -23.16
C GLN A 14 -2.44 9.07 -22.23
N PHE A 15 -3.75 9.17 -22.09
CA PHE A 15 -4.56 8.27 -21.26
C PHE A 15 -5.42 7.34 -22.11
N ASP A 16 -5.74 6.16 -21.58
CA ASP A 16 -6.67 5.21 -22.23
C ASP A 16 -8.04 5.88 -22.40
N THR A 17 -8.58 5.81 -23.62
CA THR A 17 -9.88 6.36 -23.99
C THR A 17 -10.99 5.84 -23.09
N ARG A 18 -10.94 4.56 -22.70
CA ARG A 18 -11.97 3.94 -21.85
C ARG A 18 -12.02 4.56 -20.46
N ASP A 19 -10.86 4.89 -19.90
CA ASP A 19 -10.79 5.53 -18.59
C ASP A 19 -11.34 6.96 -18.65
N LEU A 20 -11.00 7.69 -19.72
CA LEU A 20 -11.50 9.05 -19.96
C LEU A 20 -13.02 9.08 -20.15
N GLU A 21 -13.57 8.14 -20.93
CA GLU A 21 -15.01 7.95 -21.10
C GLU A 21 -15.69 7.63 -19.76
N ALA A 22 -15.11 6.74 -18.96
CA ALA A 22 -15.63 6.40 -17.64
C ALA A 22 -15.63 7.59 -16.69
N TYR A 23 -14.63 8.48 -16.75
CA TYR A 23 -14.63 9.73 -15.98
C TYR A 23 -15.78 10.63 -16.40
N LEU A 24 -15.98 10.85 -17.71
CA LEU A 24 -17.07 11.69 -18.20
C LEU A 24 -18.44 11.18 -17.70
N VAL A 25 -18.70 9.88 -17.83
CA VAL A 25 -19.93 9.25 -17.33
C VAL A 25 -20.07 9.39 -15.81
N ALA A 26 -18.98 9.19 -15.04
CA ALA A 26 -19.00 9.33 -13.59
C ALA A 26 -19.33 10.77 -13.12
N PHE A 27 -19.05 11.78 -13.94
CA PHE A 27 -19.41 13.17 -13.71
C PHE A 27 -20.75 13.59 -14.34
N GLY A 28 -21.49 12.64 -14.94
CA GLY A 28 -22.85 12.85 -15.44
C GLY A 28 -22.96 13.21 -16.92
N ASP A 29 -21.92 12.97 -17.71
CA ASP A 29 -21.97 13.07 -19.18
C ASP A 29 -22.71 11.87 -19.80
N ASP A 30 -22.86 11.87 -21.13
CA ASP A 30 -23.48 10.79 -21.90
C ASP A 30 -22.66 9.48 -21.82
N TRP A 31 -23.35 8.34 -21.94
CA TRP A 31 -22.76 7.00 -22.02
C TRP A 31 -21.86 6.81 -23.24
N ASN A 32 -22.06 7.60 -24.30
CA ASN A 32 -21.26 7.55 -25.51
C ASN A 32 -20.76 8.95 -25.89
N PRO A 33 -19.79 9.50 -25.13
CA PRO A 33 -19.31 10.86 -25.33
C PRO A 33 -18.63 11.03 -26.70
N LEU A 34 -18.64 12.26 -27.21
CA LEU A 34 -18.04 12.56 -28.51
C LEU A 34 -16.52 12.32 -28.46
N PRO A 35 -15.90 11.75 -29.51
CA PRO A 35 -14.45 11.52 -29.56
C PRO A 35 -13.64 12.82 -29.41
N GLU A 36 -14.20 13.96 -29.81
CA GLU A 36 -13.59 15.27 -29.64
C GLU A 36 -13.54 15.70 -28.16
N THR A 37 -14.62 15.46 -27.40
CA THR A 37 -14.66 15.71 -25.95
C THR A 37 -13.59 14.90 -25.22
N VAL A 38 -13.45 13.62 -25.57
CA VAL A 38 -12.44 12.75 -24.96
C VAL A 38 -11.02 13.24 -25.25
N LYS A 39 -10.74 13.69 -26.48
CA LYS A 39 -9.43 14.27 -26.84
C LYS A 39 -9.14 15.56 -26.07
N VAL A 40 -10.12 16.45 -25.96
CA VAL A 40 -9.97 17.69 -25.19
C VAL A 40 -9.74 17.39 -23.70
N LEU A 41 -10.42 16.39 -23.16
CA LEU A 41 -10.21 15.96 -21.77
C LEU A 41 -8.78 15.43 -21.57
N ASP A 42 -8.26 14.61 -22.49
CA ASP A 42 -6.88 14.11 -22.46
C ASP A 42 -5.86 15.25 -22.43
N GLU A 43 -6.06 16.28 -23.27
CA GLU A 43 -5.20 17.47 -23.31
C GLU A 43 -5.25 18.27 -21.99
N ILE A 44 -6.45 18.54 -21.47
CA ILE A 44 -6.65 19.30 -20.22
C ILE A 44 -6.02 18.58 -19.03
N ILE A 45 -6.25 17.27 -18.90
CA ILE A 45 -5.71 16.48 -17.78
C ILE A 45 -4.18 16.42 -17.88
N THR A 46 -3.65 16.21 -19.08
CA THR A 46 -2.20 16.19 -19.32
C THR A 46 -1.55 17.51 -18.90
N ASP A 47 -2.12 18.64 -19.30
CA ASP A 47 -1.63 19.96 -18.90
C ASP A 47 -1.69 20.16 -17.39
N PHE A 48 -2.82 19.82 -16.76
CA PHE A 48 -2.97 19.92 -15.31
C PHE A 48 -1.91 19.10 -14.54
N VAL A 49 -1.63 17.87 -14.97
CA VAL A 49 -0.62 17.01 -14.33
C VAL A 49 0.78 17.60 -14.49
N ILE A 50 1.13 18.07 -15.69
CA ILE A 50 2.45 18.65 -15.98
C ILE A 50 2.66 19.93 -15.15
N GLU A 51 1.69 20.84 -15.14
CA GLU A 51 1.76 22.10 -14.40
C GLU A 51 1.90 21.84 -12.89
N THR A 52 1.06 20.96 -12.34
CA THR A 52 1.12 20.59 -10.93
C THR A 52 2.47 19.98 -10.55
N CYS A 53 3.05 19.12 -11.40
CA CYS A 53 4.36 18.53 -11.18
C CYS A 53 5.50 19.57 -11.22
N HIS A 54 5.41 20.55 -12.13
CA HIS A 54 6.38 21.63 -12.20
C HIS A 54 6.32 22.53 -10.96
N GLU A 55 5.13 22.90 -10.49
CA GLU A 55 4.98 23.64 -9.24
C GLU A 55 5.58 22.85 -8.05
N ALA A 56 5.37 21.52 -8.02
CA ALA A 56 5.90 20.65 -6.96
C ALA A 56 7.43 20.59 -7.00
N ALA A 57 7.99 20.49 -8.21
CA ALA A 57 9.43 20.55 -8.43
C ALA A 57 10.02 21.91 -8.00
N LEU A 58 9.32 23.02 -8.23
CA LEU A 58 9.74 24.35 -7.78
C LEU A 58 9.76 24.43 -6.24
N CYS A 59 8.73 23.92 -5.57
CA CYS A 59 8.68 23.86 -4.11
C CYS A 59 9.81 22.99 -3.52
N ALA A 60 10.08 21.83 -4.13
CA ALA A 60 11.20 20.96 -3.75
C ALA A 60 12.55 21.65 -3.94
N SER A 61 12.72 22.35 -5.07
CA SER A 61 13.94 23.10 -5.40
C SER A 61 14.19 24.26 -4.45
N TYR A 62 13.13 24.95 -4.00
CA TYR A 62 13.22 25.98 -2.96
C TYR A 62 13.76 25.42 -1.64
N SER A 63 13.38 24.18 -1.33
CA SER A 63 13.92 23.41 -0.19
C SER A 63 15.30 22.78 -0.46
N ARG A 64 15.98 23.16 -1.56
CA ARG A 64 17.27 22.60 -2.01
C ARG A 64 17.26 21.08 -2.20
N ARG A 65 16.12 20.52 -2.59
CA ARG A 65 15.92 19.08 -2.75
C ARG A 65 15.68 18.74 -4.21
N ALA A 66 16.42 17.78 -4.74
CA ALA A 66 16.21 17.26 -6.10
C ALA A 66 15.02 16.30 -6.19
N LYS A 67 14.68 15.62 -5.08
CA LYS A 67 13.56 14.67 -5.01
C LYS A 67 12.28 15.36 -4.55
N ILE A 68 11.21 15.14 -5.30
CA ILE A 68 9.85 15.60 -4.98
C ILE A 68 9.25 14.67 -3.91
N LYS A 69 8.57 15.25 -2.92
CA LYS A 69 7.85 14.54 -1.86
C LYS A 69 6.36 14.80 -1.96
N VAL A 70 5.56 13.96 -1.32
CA VAL A 70 4.09 14.13 -1.23
C VAL A 70 3.71 15.46 -0.57
N ASP A 71 4.52 15.94 0.38
CA ASP A 71 4.25 17.21 1.05
C ASP A 71 4.43 18.43 0.14
N ASP A 72 5.24 18.33 -0.93
CA ASP A 72 5.36 19.41 -1.91
C ASP A 72 4.02 19.59 -2.67
N PHE A 73 3.32 18.49 -2.99
CA PHE A 73 1.98 18.53 -3.59
C PHE A 73 0.92 19.09 -2.62
N LYS A 74 0.97 18.71 -1.35
CA LYS A 74 0.07 19.28 -0.32
C LYS A 74 0.26 20.79 -0.19
N PHE A 75 1.50 21.25 -0.28
CA PHE A 75 1.81 22.67 -0.18
C PHE A 75 1.23 23.48 -1.35
N ILE A 76 1.25 22.93 -2.56
CA ILE A 76 0.67 23.59 -3.74
C ILE A 76 -0.85 23.67 -3.65
N LEU A 77 -1.47 22.58 -3.20
CA LEU A 77 -2.92 22.50 -3.03
C LEU A 77 -3.44 23.29 -1.82
N ARG A 78 -2.58 23.99 -1.06
CA ARG A 78 -2.99 24.74 0.15
C ARG A 78 -4.05 25.82 -0.09
N LYS A 79 -4.17 26.31 -1.33
CA LYS A 79 -5.17 27.32 -1.72
C LYS A 79 -6.53 26.69 -2.07
N ASP A 80 -6.56 25.39 -2.34
CA ASP A 80 -7.77 24.65 -2.69
C ASP A 80 -8.09 23.64 -1.56
N PRO A 81 -8.92 24.03 -0.58
CA PRO A 81 -9.19 23.19 0.58
C PRO A 81 -9.91 21.89 0.20
N LEU A 82 -10.68 21.87 -0.89
CA LEU A 82 -11.42 20.68 -1.34
C LEU A 82 -10.45 19.63 -1.91
N LYS A 83 -9.54 20.05 -2.79
CA LYS A 83 -8.51 19.14 -3.34
C LYS A 83 -7.54 18.68 -2.25
N LEU A 84 -7.12 19.57 -1.36
CA LEU A 84 -6.25 19.22 -0.25
C LEU A 84 -6.91 18.22 0.71
N GLY A 85 -8.17 18.43 1.04
CA GLY A 85 -8.97 17.52 1.87
C GLY A 85 -9.03 16.13 1.23
N ARG A 86 -9.39 16.06 -0.05
CA ARG A 86 -9.44 14.79 -0.80
C ARG A 86 -8.10 14.05 -0.84
N VAL A 87 -7.00 14.76 -1.12
CA VAL A 87 -5.66 14.15 -1.11
C VAL A 87 -5.31 13.60 0.27
N THR A 88 -5.61 14.36 1.32
CA THR A 88 -5.34 13.94 2.71
C THR A 88 -6.15 12.71 3.09
N GLU A 89 -7.44 12.67 2.72
CA GLU A 89 -8.30 11.50 2.94
C GLU A 89 -7.79 10.25 2.23
N ILE A 90 -7.40 10.36 0.96
CA ILE A 90 -6.89 9.23 0.17
C ILE A 90 -5.62 8.66 0.82
N LEU A 91 -4.67 9.53 1.22
CA LEU A 91 -3.44 9.11 1.87
C LEU A 91 -3.70 8.45 3.24
N ASN A 92 -4.67 8.96 4.00
CA ASN A 92 -5.07 8.36 5.28
C ASN A 92 -5.69 6.98 5.07
N LYS A 93 -6.59 6.82 4.09
CA LYS A 93 -7.20 5.53 3.74
C LYS A 93 -6.14 4.52 3.26
N GLU A 94 -5.16 4.95 2.47
CA GLU A 94 -4.07 4.08 2.03
C GLU A 94 -3.23 3.59 3.23
N LYS A 95 -2.94 4.48 4.18
CA LYS A 95 -2.25 4.12 5.41
C LYS A 95 -3.05 3.09 6.23
N GLU A 96 -4.35 3.31 6.40
CA GLU A 96 -5.24 2.40 7.10
C GLU A 96 -5.30 1.02 6.43
N ILE A 97 -5.44 0.96 5.10
CA ILE A 97 -5.42 -0.28 4.33
C ILE A 97 -4.08 -1.01 4.53
N ARG A 98 -2.96 -0.27 4.52
CA ARG A 98 -1.64 -0.84 4.73
C ARG A 98 -1.46 -1.41 6.14
N GLU A 99 -2.01 -0.75 7.15
CA GLU A 99 -2.02 -1.26 8.53
C GLU A 99 -2.89 -2.51 8.66
N LYS A 100 -4.09 -2.52 8.09
CA LYS A 100 -4.99 -3.69 8.08
C LYS A 100 -4.36 -4.90 7.38
N ARG A 101 -3.67 -4.69 6.25
CA ARG A 101 -2.93 -5.77 5.56
C ARG A 101 -1.80 -6.35 6.40
N LYS A 102 -1.15 -5.54 7.25
CA LYS A 102 -0.09 -6.03 8.14
C LYS A 102 -0.63 -6.93 9.23
N VAL A 103 -1.78 -6.59 9.82
CA VAL A 103 -2.43 -7.42 10.85
C VAL A 103 -2.72 -8.82 10.30
N PHE A 104 -3.31 -8.89 9.10
CA PHE A 104 -3.64 -10.17 8.47
C PHE A 104 -2.42 -11.07 8.18
N ASN A 105 -1.28 -10.48 7.79
CA ASN A 105 -0.06 -11.27 7.52
C ASN A 105 0.65 -11.78 8.79
N VAL A 106 0.41 -11.18 9.96
CA VAL A 106 1.05 -11.60 11.22
C VAL A 106 0.34 -12.83 11.81
N ASP A 107 -0.98 -12.93 11.62
CA ASP A 107 -1.76 -14.04 12.17
C ASP A 107 -1.38 -15.38 11.53
N ASP A 108 -1.22 -15.46 10.20
CA ASP A 108 -0.81 -16.71 9.53
C ASP A 108 0.59 -17.19 9.94
N GLU A 109 1.54 -16.27 10.16
CA GLU A 109 2.92 -16.62 10.51
C GLU A 109 3.11 -16.92 12.01
N GLN A 110 2.25 -16.37 12.88
CA GLN A 110 2.25 -16.67 14.32
C GLN A 110 1.52 -17.97 14.62
N ILE A 111 0.39 -18.25 13.97
CA ILE A 111 -0.35 -19.51 14.16
C ILE A 111 0.52 -20.72 13.81
N GLY A 112 1.20 -20.71 12.65
CA GLY A 112 2.08 -21.83 12.26
C GLY A 112 3.30 -22.03 13.18
N LYS A 113 3.79 -20.95 13.83
CA LYS A 113 4.91 -21.03 14.81
C LYS A 113 4.44 -21.46 16.19
N GLU A 114 3.20 -21.15 16.56
CA GLU A 114 2.60 -21.59 17.82
C GLU A 114 2.19 -23.07 17.74
N GLU A 115 1.54 -23.50 16.64
CA GLU A 115 1.20 -24.91 16.39
C GLU A 115 2.45 -25.79 16.41
N THR A 116 3.51 -25.42 15.69
CA THR A 116 4.77 -26.20 15.69
C THR A 116 5.50 -26.18 17.03
N LYS A 117 5.30 -25.17 17.89
CA LYS A 117 5.84 -25.13 19.26
C LYS A 117 5.02 -25.98 20.22
N GLU A 118 3.69 -25.98 20.07
CA GLU A 118 2.79 -26.82 20.86
C GLU A 118 2.98 -28.29 20.53
N GLU A 119 3.06 -28.67 19.25
CA GLU A 119 3.35 -30.04 18.83
C GLU A 119 4.70 -30.54 19.37
N LYS A 120 5.75 -29.70 19.31
CA LYS A 120 7.08 -30.05 19.86
C LYS A 120 7.07 -30.15 21.39
N LYS A 121 6.27 -29.34 22.09
CA LYS A 121 6.11 -29.43 23.56
C LYS A 121 5.29 -30.65 23.96
N ALA A 122 4.26 -31.00 23.21
CA ALA A 122 3.44 -32.18 23.44
C ALA A 122 4.28 -33.46 23.28
N LYS A 123 5.03 -33.57 22.18
CA LYS A 123 5.91 -34.72 21.91
C LYS A 123 7.00 -34.89 22.99
N ARG A 124 7.65 -33.79 23.39
CA ARG A 124 8.64 -33.80 24.50
C ARG A 124 8.06 -34.18 25.87
N LYS A 125 6.77 -33.91 26.11
CA LYS A 125 6.10 -34.31 27.35
C LYS A 125 5.73 -35.79 27.35
N ASP A 126 5.41 -36.33 26.19
CA ASP A 126 5.07 -37.75 26.03
C ASP A 126 6.33 -38.62 26.18
N ASP A 127 7.41 -38.27 25.48
CA ASP A 127 8.72 -38.95 25.59
C ASP A 127 9.21 -39.02 27.05
N ARG A 128 9.10 -37.90 27.80
CA ARG A 128 9.47 -37.86 29.23
C ARG A 128 8.58 -38.69 30.13
N ARG A 129 7.31 -38.88 29.77
CA ARG A 129 6.37 -39.70 30.57
C ARG A 129 6.66 -41.18 30.39
N ASP A 130 7.07 -41.58 29.20
CA ASP A 130 7.40 -42.98 28.92
C ASP A 130 8.75 -43.36 29.53
N GLU A 131 9.77 -42.50 29.48
CA GLU A 131 11.04 -42.69 30.22
C GLU A 131 10.81 -42.88 31.73
N GLN A 132 9.93 -42.06 32.34
CA GLN A 132 9.62 -42.18 33.77
C GLN A 132 8.82 -43.44 34.13
N LYS A 133 8.02 -43.98 33.20
CA LYS A 133 7.33 -45.26 33.41
C LYS A 133 8.32 -46.43 33.32
N GLU A 134 9.22 -46.41 32.35
CA GLU A 134 10.26 -47.44 32.21
C GLU A 134 11.17 -47.49 33.44
N ASP A 135 11.61 -46.34 33.96
CA ASP A 135 12.43 -46.25 35.18
C ASP A 135 11.70 -46.77 36.44
N ARG A 136 10.40 -46.51 36.54
CA ARG A 136 9.57 -47.01 37.65
C ARG A 136 9.36 -48.52 37.57
N VAL A 137 9.17 -49.05 36.37
CA VAL A 137 9.04 -50.50 36.14
C VAL A 137 10.38 -51.19 36.45
N ALA A 138 11.51 -50.64 35.99
CA ALA A 138 12.84 -51.18 36.28
C ALA A 138 13.20 -51.19 37.78
N LYS A 139 12.80 -50.15 38.54
CA LYS A 139 12.98 -50.12 40.00
C LYS A 139 12.12 -51.15 40.73
N LYS A 140 10.87 -51.35 40.28
CA LYS A 140 9.95 -52.31 40.91
C LYS A 140 10.35 -53.77 40.67
N VAL A 141 10.98 -54.06 39.53
CA VAL A 141 11.54 -55.39 39.20
C VAL A 141 12.81 -55.70 39.99
N LYS A 142 13.60 -54.67 40.37
CA LYS A 142 14.79 -54.87 41.22
C LYS A 142 14.45 -55.09 42.69
N SER A 143 13.37 -54.50 43.22
CA SER A 143 12.98 -54.65 44.63
C SER A 143 12.22 -55.94 44.96
N SER A 144 11.85 -56.75 43.97
CA SER A 144 11.12 -58.02 44.17
C SER A 144 12.01 -59.25 44.03
N LYS A 145 13.34 -59.08 44.03
CA LYS A 145 14.33 -60.13 43.77
C LYS A 145 15.28 -60.40 44.94
N ASP A 146 15.05 -59.73 46.07
CA ASP A 146 15.59 -60.04 47.40
C ASP A 146 14.47 -60.66 48.26
#